data_AF-A0A355WFI0-F1
#
_entry.id   AF-A0A355WFI0-F1
#
_cell.length_a   1.000
_cell.length_b   1.000
_cell.length_c   1.000
_cell.angle_alpha   90.00
_cell.angle_beta   90.00
_cell.angle_gamma   90.00
#
_symmetry.space_group_name_H-M   'P 1'
#
loop_
_entity.id
_entity.type
_entity.pdbx_description
1 polymer ?
#
loop_
_entity_poly.entity_id
_entity_poly.type
_entity_poly.pdbx_seq_one_letter_code
_entity_poly.pdbx_strand_id
1 'polypeptide(L)'
;MSDKFFQPISGFELPRFAGIPTFMRLPHVPLDNPRLREVQVGLIGTPWDSGTTNRPGPRHGPRQLRDASTMIRAENGITQVRPFELVNCADLGDVP
;
A
#
# COMPACT_ATOMS: atom_id res chain seq x y z
N MET A 1 -2.03 -19.09 -1.33
CA MET A 1 -0.85 -18.59 -2.07
C MET A 1 -1.36 -17.45 -2.92
N SER A 2 -0.78 -16.26 -2.79
CA SER A 2 -1.29 -15.06 -3.48
C SER A 2 -1.05 -15.15 -5.00
N ASP A 3 -1.89 -14.45 -5.77
CA ASP A 3 -1.61 -14.18 -7.18
C ASP A 3 -0.44 -13.18 -7.28
N LYS A 4 0.50 -13.46 -8.19
CA LYS A 4 1.66 -12.61 -8.49
C LYS A 4 1.28 -11.15 -8.79
N PHE A 5 0.09 -10.89 -9.32
CA PHE A 5 -0.41 -9.53 -9.52
C PHE A 5 -0.39 -8.70 -8.22
N PHE A 6 -0.70 -9.32 -7.07
CA PHE A 6 -0.78 -8.66 -5.76
C PHE A 6 0.58 -8.57 -5.04
N GLN A 7 1.67 -8.90 -5.72
CA GLN A 7 3.01 -8.79 -5.16
C GLN A 7 3.65 -7.45 -5.54
N PRO A 8 4.41 -6.82 -4.63
CA PRO A 8 5.09 -5.56 -4.94
C PRO A 8 6.19 -5.79 -5.98
N ILE A 9 6.40 -4.80 -6.85
CA ILE A 9 7.46 -4.89 -7.87
C ILE A 9 8.84 -4.99 -7.21
N SER A 10 9.63 -5.95 -7.69
CA SER A 10 10.97 -6.21 -7.17
C SER A 10 11.86 -4.98 -7.32
N GLY A 11 12.66 -4.68 -6.29
CA GLY A 11 13.68 -3.64 -6.36
C GLY A 11 14.80 -3.93 -7.36
N PHE A 12 14.93 -5.19 -7.80
CA PHE A 12 15.85 -5.60 -8.87
C PHE A 12 15.31 -5.32 -10.28
N GLU A 13 13.98 -5.21 -10.41
CA GLU A 13 13.31 -4.91 -11.69
C GLU A 13 13.10 -3.41 -11.86
N LEU A 14 12.59 -2.74 -10.81
CA LEU A 14 12.37 -1.29 -10.80
C LEU A 14 12.99 -0.69 -9.53
N PRO A 15 13.97 0.23 -9.64
CA PRO A 15 14.57 0.87 -8.48
C PRO A 15 13.52 1.56 -7.60
N ARG A 16 13.77 1.62 -6.29
CA ARG A 16 12.77 2.04 -5.30
C ARG A 16 12.37 3.51 -5.39
N PHE A 17 13.24 4.35 -5.95
CA PHE A 17 12.95 5.77 -6.22
C PHE A 17 12.07 5.99 -7.47
N ALA A 18 11.69 4.92 -8.19
CA ALA A 18 10.92 4.99 -9.42
C ALA A 18 9.57 4.26 -9.30
N GLY A 19 8.63 4.67 -10.16
CA GLY A 19 7.27 4.16 -10.21
C GLY A 19 6.26 5.06 -9.50
N ILE A 20 4.98 4.71 -9.60
CA ILE A 20 3.90 5.41 -8.90
C ILE A 20 3.95 5.00 -7.41
N PRO A 21 3.94 5.95 -6.45
CA PRO A 21 4.04 5.63 -5.03
C PRO A 21 2.69 5.19 -4.46
N THR A 22 2.36 3.92 -4.64
CA THR A 22 1.31 3.22 -3.88
C THR A 22 1.88 2.65 -2.58
N PHE A 23 1.02 2.30 -1.62
CA PHE A 23 1.45 1.66 -0.38
C PHE A 23 2.27 0.40 -0.65
N MET A 24 3.49 0.36 -0.13
CA MET A 24 4.46 -0.73 -0.26
C MET A 24 4.76 -1.11 -1.72
N ARG A 25 4.49 -0.22 -2.68
CA ARG A 25 4.57 -0.50 -4.14
C ARG A 25 3.65 -1.64 -4.60
N LEU A 26 2.53 -1.84 -3.92
CA LEU A 26 1.47 -2.78 -4.31
C LEU A 26 0.69 -2.27 -5.52
N PRO A 27 -0.01 -3.15 -6.27
CA PRO A 27 -0.94 -2.69 -7.30
C PRO A 27 -2.03 -1.80 -6.70
N HIS A 28 -2.39 -0.75 -7.43
CA HIS A 28 -3.58 0.04 -7.12
C HIS A 28 -4.82 -0.68 -7.64
N VAL A 29 -5.78 -0.95 -6.75
CA VAL A 29 -7.04 -1.62 -7.06
C VAL A 29 -8.18 -0.74 -6.52
N PRO A 30 -8.73 0.18 -7.33
CA PRO A 30 -9.82 1.04 -6.89
C PRO A 30 -11.10 0.24 -6.61
N LEU A 31 -12.05 0.84 -5.89
CA LEU A 31 -13.25 0.15 -5.40
C LEU A 31 -14.22 -0.31 -6.51
N ASP A 32 -14.09 0.20 -7.73
CA ASP A 32 -14.84 -0.19 -8.92
C ASP A 32 -14.12 -1.25 -9.77
N ASN A 33 -12.89 -1.62 -9.39
CA ASN A 33 -12.08 -2.59 -10.13
C ASN A 33 -12.68 -4.01 -10.01
N PRO A 34 -12.83 -4.77 -11.11
CA PRO A 34 -13.35 -6.14 -11.08
C PRO A 34 -12.58 -7.08 -10.13
N ARG A 35 -11.28 -6.82 -9.94
CA ARG A 35 -10.38 -7.61 -9.08
C ARG A 35 -10.50 -7.28 -7.60
N LEU A 36 -11.30 -6.28 -7.20
CA LEU A 36 -11.48 -5.92 -5.80
C LEU A 36 -11.89 -7.12 -4.94
N ARG A 37 -12.74 -8.00 -5.49
CA ARG A 37 -13.23 -9.20 -4.79
C ARG A 37 -12.14 -10.23 -4.49
N GLU A 38 -10.99 -10.14 -5.17
CA GLU A 38 -9.83 -10.99 -4.95
C GLU A 38 -8.91 -10.47 -3.85
N VAL A 39 -9.08 -9.20 -3.43
CA VAL A 39 -8.27 -8.56 -2.39
C VAL A 39 -8.69 -9.12 -1.03
N GLN A 40 -7.73 -9.69 -0.30
CA GLN A 40 -7.94 -10.22 1.05
C GLN A 40 -7.50 -9.22 2.12
N VAL A 41 -6.51 -8.37 1.81
CA VAL A 41 -6.06 -7.26 2.67
C VAL A 41 -5.94 -5.98 1.84
N GLY A 42 -6.81 -5.01 2.13
CA GLY A 42 -6.78 -3.69 1.51
C GLY A 42 -6.06 -2.66 2.37
N LEU A 43 -5.13 -1.91 1.77
CA LEU A 43 -4.54 -0.72 2.38
C LEU A 43 -5.31 0.51 1.88
N ILE A 44 -5.94 1.26 2.77
CA ILE A 44 -6.77 2.44 2.47
C ILE A 44 -6.23 3.64 3.23
N GLY A 45 -6.10 4.78 2.56
CA GLY A 45 -5.84 6.06 3.21
C GLY A 45 -7.13 6.80 3.56
N THR A 46 -7.14 7.48 4.71
CA THR A 46 -8.21 8.41 5.09
C THR A 46 -7.59 9.80 5.30
N PRO A 47 -7.47 10.63 4.25
CA PRO A 47 -6.78 11.91 4.29
C PRO A 47 -7.66 13.01 4.93
N TRP A 48 -8.01 12.83 6.21
CA TRP A 48 -8.94 13.68 6.93
C TRP A 48 -8.37 14.12 8.27
N ASP A 49 -8.57 15.38 8.64
CA ASP A 49 -8.12 15.93 9.93
C ASP A 49 -9.06 17.02 10.49
N SER A 50 -10.33 17.10 10.05
CA SER A 50 -11.25 18.15 10.51
C SER A 50 -11.56 18.10 12.01
N GLY A 51 -11.31 16.97 12.68
CA GLY A 51 -11.40 16.85 14.14
C GLY A 51 -10.21 17.44 14.92
N THR A 52 -9.21 18.00 14.23
CA THR A 52 -7.98 18.50 14.89
C THR A 52 -8.22 19.83 15.58
N THR A 53 -7.87 19.94 16.86
CA THR A 53 -8.12 21.13 17.69
C THR A 53 -6.97 22.12 17.79
N ASN A 54 -5.75 21.73 17.39
CA ASN A 54 -4.55 22.57 17.53
C ASN A 54 -3.74 22.64 16.23
N ARG A 55 -3.03 21.57 15.86
CA ARG A 55 -2.10 21.57 14.71
C ARG A 55 -2.58 20.66 13.58
N PRO A 56 -3.24 21.20 12.53
CA PRO A 56 -3.67 20.41 11.37
C PRO A 56 -2.47 19.96 10.52
N GLY A 57 -2.72 19.06 9.57
CA GLY A 57 -1.66 18.45 8.77
C GLY A 57 -1.78 16.94 8.54
N PRO A 58 -2.35 16.13 9.46
CA PRO A 58 -2.49 14.68 9.26
C PRO A 58 -3.24 14.26 7.99
N ARG A 59 -4.07 15.15 7.40
CA ARG A 59 -4.69 14.90 6.08
C ARG A 59 -3.68 14.59 4.96
N HIS A 60 -2.43 15.05 5.09
CA HIS A 60 -1.35 14.78 4.14
C HIS A 60 -0.59 13.47 4.46
N GLY A 61 -0.87 12.84 5.60
CA GLY A 61 -0.22 11.64 6.09
C GLY A 61 -0.27 10.47 5.11
N PRO A 62 -1.43 10.07 4.57
CA PRO A 62 -1.51 8.93 3.64
C PRO A 62 -0.59 9.06 2.43
N ARG A 63 -0.47 10.27 1.84
CA ARG A 63 0.45 10.53 0.71
C ARG A 63 1.91 10.31 1.11
N GLN A 64 2.32 10.88 2.25
CA GLN A 64 3.71 10.76 2.71
C GLN A 64 4.04 9.34 3.16
N LEU A 65 3.08 8.62 3.74
CA LEU A 65 3.28 7.24 4.15
C LEU A 65 3.44 6.30 2.95
N ARG A 66 2.73 6.53 1.85
CA ARG A 66 2.96 5.80 0.58
C ARG A 66 4.38 6.02 0.07
N ASP A 67 4.87 7.25 0.04
CA ASP A 67 6.25 7.56 -0.37
C ASP A 67 7.29 6.88 0.54
N ALA A 68 7.16 7.02 1.85
CA ALA A 68 8.06 6.40 2.82
C ALA A 68 8.03 4.86 2.77
N SER A 69 6.89 4.27 2.41
CA SER A 69 6.72 2.81 2.33
C SER A 69 7.54 2.15 1.21
N THR A 70 8.04 2.91 0.24
CA THR A 70 8.84 2.41 -0.89
C THR A 70 10.12 1.66 -0.46
N MET A 71 10.60 1.89 0.76
CA MET A 71 11.80 1.25 1.31
C MET A 71 11.54 -0.08 2.02
N ILE A 72 10.29 -0.41 2.33
CA ILE A 72 9.92 -1.65 2.99
C ILE A 72 10.10 -2.85 2.05
N ARG A 73 10.49 -4.00 2.60
CA ARG A 73 10.71 -5.26 1.87
C ARG A 73 9.59 -6.26 2.13
N ALA A 74 9.54 -7.31 1.30
CA ALA A 74 8.45 -8.28 1.29
C ALA A 74 8.41 -9.22 2.50
N GLU A 75 9.47 -9.30 3.30
CA GLU A 75 9.60 -10.24 4.41
C GLU A 75 9.89 -9.51 5.73
N ASN A 76 9.21 -9.94 6.78
CA ASN A 76 9.55 -9.54 8.14
C ASN A 76 10.77 -10.32 8.63
N GLY A 77 11.87 -9.63 8.96
CA GLY A 77 13.14 -10.28 9.30
C GLY A 77 13.18 -11.09 10.61
N ILE A 78 12.16 -10.99 11.48
CA ILE A 78 12.10 -11.73 12.74
C ILE A 78 11.19 -12.96 12.58
N THR A 79 9.97 -12.73 12.10
CA THR A 79 8.95 -13.78 11.97
C THR A 79 9.07 -14.57 10.68
N GLN A 80 9.86 -14.09 9.72
CA GLN A 80 10.02 -14.62 8.36
C GLN A 80 8.70 -14.67 7.56
N VAL A 81 7.68 -13.94 8.03
CA VAL A 81 6.39 -13.85 7.36
C VAL A 81 6.52 -12.97 6.12
N ARG A 82 6.02 -13.48 4.99
CA ARG A 82 5.95 -12.80 3.69
C ARG A 82 4.49 -12.51 3.35
N PRO A 83 3.88 -11.43 3.87
CA PRO A 83 2.44 -11.23 3.81
C PRO A 83 1.90 -11.24 2.38
N PHE A 84 2.64 -10.65 1.45
CA PHE A 84 2.25 -10.54 0.04
C PHE A 84 2.29 -11.86 -0.73
N GLU A 85 2.87 -12.93 -0.17
CA GLU A 85 2.82 -14.30 -0.73
C GLU A 85 1.76 -15.17 -0.06
N LEU A 86 1.36 -14.81 1.16
CA LEU A 86 0.33 -15.50 1.92
C LEU A 86 -1.06 -15.15 1.43
N VAL A 87 -1.33 -13.85 1.22
CA VAL A 87 -2.65 -13.31 0.87
C VAL A 87 -2.55 -12.20 -0.18
N ASN A 88 -3.63 -11.99 -0.92
CA ASN A 88 -3.73 -10.93 -1.92
C ASN A 88 -3.87 -9.56 -1.24
N CYS A 89 -2.83 -8.74 -1.32
CA CYS A 89 -2.80 -7.38 -0.78
C CYS A 89 -2.84 -6.33 -1.89
N ALA A 90 -3.56 -5.22 -1.70
CA ALA A 90 -3.59 -4.11 -2.66
C ALA A 90 -3.71 -2.73 -1.98
N ASP A 91 -3.27 -1.68 -2.66
CA ASP A 91 -3.60 -0.29 -2.30
C ASP A 91 -4.95 0.08 -2.92
N LEU A 92 -5.95 0.32 -2.08
CA LEU A 92 -7.32 0.61 -2.49
C LEU A 92 -7.58 2.10 -2.71
N GLY A 93 -6.54 2.94 -2.58
CA GLY A 93 -6.64 4.39 -2.70
C GLY A 93 -7.07 5.06 -1.40
N ASP A 94 -7.74 6.20 -1.55
CA ASP A 94 -8.19 7.02 -0.44
C ASP A 94 -9.72 7.07 -0.39
N VAL A 95 -10.27 7.18 0.83
CA VAL A 95 -11.70 7.45 1.02
C VAL A 95 -12.02 8.87 0.50
N PRO A 96 -13.11 9.06 -0.27
CA PRO A 96 -13.54 10.36 -0.77
C PRO A 96 -13.99 11.32 0.35
#